data_AF-A0A9X1CLP2-F1
#
_entry.id   AF-A0A9X1CLP2-F1
#
_cell.length_a   1.000
_cell.length_b   1.000
_cell.length_c   1.000
_cell.angle_alpha   90.00
_cell.angle_beta   90.00
_cell.angle_gamma   90.00
#
_symmetry.space_group_name_H-M   'P 1'
#
loop_
_entity.id
_entity.type
_entity.pdbx_description
1 polymer ?
#
loop_
_entity_poly.entity_id
_entity_poly.type
_entity_poly.pdbx_seq_one_letter_code
_entity_poly.pdbx_strand_id
1 'polypeptide(L)' 'MIRHVSVGLTKLYDKEDADIQLDLFEDRTKKNDIGYVMDAIRAKFGATAILRASSYTNAGVTLERSKKIGGHFA' A
#
# COMPACT_ATOMS: atom_id res chain seq x y z
N MET A 1 -40.53 -10.80 -10.97
CA MET A 1 -40.58 -10.54 -9.52
C MET A 1 -39.15 -10.54 -9.00
N ILE A 2 -38.67 -9.40 -8.50
CA ILE A 2 -37.36 -9.30 -7.84
C ILE A 2 -37.57 -9.63 -6.36
N ARG A 3 -36.79 -10.56 -5.81
CA ARG A 3 -36.98 -11.09 -4.44
C ARG A 3 -36.02 -10.51 -3.41
N HIS A 4 -34.87 -9.97 -3.84
CA HIS A 4 -33.95 -9.28 -2.96
C HIS A 4 -33.02 -8.35 -3.76
N VAL A 5 -32.67 -7.22 -3.17
CA VAL A 5 -31.61 -6.32 -3.62
C VAL A 5 -30.84 -5.90 -2.38
N SER A 6 -29.52 -5.97 -2.43
CA SER A 6 -28.64 -5.50 -1.36
C SER A 6 -27.69 -4.43 -1.90
N VAL A 7 -27.40 -3.45 -1.05
CA VAL A 7 -26.38 -2.44 -1.28
C VAL A 7 -25.45 -2.48 -0.08
N GLY A 8 -24.15 -2.57 -0.34
CA GLY A 8 -23.11 -2.47 0.67
C GLY A 8 -22.29 -1.20 0.45
N LEU A 9 -21.94 -0.53 1.54
CA LEU A 9 -21.02 0.60 1.53
C LEU A 9 -19.72 0.19 2.24
N THR A 10 -18.58 0.53 1.66
CA THR A 10 -17.25 0.28 2.24
C THR A 10 -16.54 1.60 2.52
N LYS A 11 -15.37 1.57 3.18
CA LYS A 11 -14.55 2.75 3.50
C LYS A 11 -15.30 3.81 4.31
N LEU A 12 -15.98 3.37 5.38
CA LEU A 12 -16.71 4.26 6.28
C LEU A 12 -15.80 5.14 7.17
N TYR A 13 -14.48 4.97 7.06
CA TYR A 13 -13.48 5.70 7.82
C TYR A 13 -12.56 6.44 6.86
N ASP A 14 -12.26 7.69 7.19
CA ASP A 14 -11.46 8.62 6.37
C ASP A 14 -9.97 8.24 6.34
N LYS A 15 -9.52 7.50 7.36
CA LYS A 15 -8.21 6.87 7.42
C LYS A 15 -8.38 5.37 7.62
N GLU A 16 -7.70 4.57 6.79
CA GLU A 16 -7.59 3.11 6.97
C GLU A 16 -7.03 2.75 8.37
N ASP A 17 -6.33 3.71 8.98
CA ASP A 17 -5.63 3.60 10.26
C ASP A 17 -6.40 4.13 11.48
N ALA A 18 -7.70 4.43 11.35
CA ALA A 18 -8.49 4.83 12.52
C ALA A 18 -8.59 3.73 13.60
N ASP A 19 -8.40 2.46 13.21
CA ASP A 19 -8.51 1.28 14.06
C ASP A 19 -7.17 0.52 14.22
N ILE A 20 -6.03 1.22 14.25
CA ILE A 20 -4.76 0.53 14.55
C ILE A 20 -4.80 0.06 16.01
N GLN A 21 -4.82 -1.25 16.21
CA GLN A 21 -4.61 -1.82 17.54
C GLN A 21 -3.20 -1.47 18.02
N LEU A 22 -3.13 -0.69 19.10
CA LEU A 22 -1.88 -0.30 19.75
C LEU A 22 -1.15 -1.53 20.32
N ASP A 23 0.17 -1.45 20.33
CA ASP A 23 1.05 -2.46 20.90
C ASP A 23 1.87 -1.80 22.02
N LEU A 24 2.04 -2.49 23.15
CA LEU A 24 2.75 -1.95 24.30
C LEU A 24 4.26 -1.87 24.06
N PHE A 25 4.80 -2.72 23.19
CA PHE A 25 6.23 -2.85 22.93
C PHE A 25 6.64 -2.25 21.58
N GLU A 26 5.67 -1.94 20.72
CA GLU A 26 5.94 -1.38 19.40
C GLU A 26 5.12 -0.11 19.09
N ASP A 27 5.81 0.92 18.60
CA ASP A 27 5.15 2.09 18.03
C ASP A 27 4.68 1.79 16.59
N ARG A 28 3.45 1.25 16.49
CA ARG A 28 2.82 0.90 15.22
C ARG A 28 2.44 2.12 14.39
N THR A 29 2.04 3.21 15.05
CA THR A 29 1.69 4.47 14.39
C THR A 29 2.87 4.99 13.57
N LYS A 30 4.06 5.02 14.17
CA LYS A 30 5.28 5.45 13.48
C LYS A 30 5.67 4.55 12.32
N LYS A 31 5.42 3.23 12.42
CA LYS A 31 5.66 2.29 11.31
C LYS A 31 4.71 2.56 10.14
N ASN A 32 3.46 2.92 10.41
CA ASN A 32 2.47 3.25 9.38
C ASN A 32 2.80 4.58 8.69
N ASP A 33 3.22 5.60 9.43
CA ASP A 33 3.67 6.88 8.87
C ASP A 33 4.79 6.69 7.84
N ILE A 34 5.73 5.79 8.09
CA ILE A 34 6.78 5.44 7.12
C ILE A 34 6.16 4.88 5.83
N GLY A 35 5.15 4.03 5.94
CA GLY A 35 4.40 3.49 4.79
C GLY A 35 3.78 4.61 3.95
N TYR A 36 3.03 5.51 4.59
CA TYR A 36 2.40 6.65 3.90
C TYR A 36 3.42 7.58 3.24
N VAL A 37 4.53 7.87 3.91
CA VAL A 37 5.60 8.68 3.33
C VAL A 37 6.22 7.99 2.12
N MET A 38 6.50 6.69 2.20
CA MET A 38 7.01 5.93 1.05
C MET A 38 6.03 5.95 -0.13
N ASP A 39 4.74 5.83 0.14
CA ASP A 39 3.71 5.85 -0.90
C ASP A 39 3.54 7.23 -1.53
N ALA A 40 3.61 8.30 -0.73
CA ALA A 40 3.63 9.67 -1.23
C ALA A 40 4.83 9.93 -2.15
N ILE A 41 6.02 9.42 -1.79
CA ILE A 41 7.22 9.49 -2.64
C ILE A 41 6.99 8.72 -3.95
N ARG A 42 6.45 7.50 -3.89
CA ARG A 42 6.17 6.68 -5.10
C ARG A 42 5.12 7.30 -6.00
N ALA A 43 4.07 7.90 -5.43
CA ALA A 43 3.05 8.60 -6.19
C ALA A 43 3.63 9.79 -6.97
N LYS A 44 4.62 10.48 -6.39
CA LYS A 44 5.26 11.66 -7.00
C LYS A 44 6.38 11.31 -7.99
N PHE A 45 7.18 10.29 -7.70
CA PHE A 45 8.44 10.00 -8.42
C PHE A 45 8.45 8.63 -9.13
N GLY A 46 7.38 7.86 -9.03
CA GLY A 46 7.25 6.54 -9.65
C GLY A 46 7.44 5.37 -8.67
N ALA A 47 6.90 4.21 -9.04
CA ALA A 47 6.81 3.03 -8.18
C ALA A 47 8.16 2.49 -7.68
N THR A 48 9.26 2.77 -8.40
CA THR A 48 10.63 2.34 -8.04
C THR A 48 11.46 3.44 -7.40
N ALA A 49 10.90 4.63 -7.13
CA ALA A 49 11.64 5.76 -6.57
C ALA A 49 12.21 5.46 -5.17
N ILE A 50 11.50 4.65 -4.38
CA ILE A 50 11.98 4.16 -3.09
C ILE A 50 11.43 2.77 -2.82
N LEU A 51 12.32 1.85 -2.42
CA LEU A 51 12.00 0.45 -2.16
C LEU A 51 12.57 0.02 -0.81
N ARG A 52 11.88 -0.88 -0.12
CA ARG A 52 12.44 -1.50 1.10
C ARG A 52 13.62 -2.40 0.71
N ALA A 53 14.62 -2.51 1.60
CA ALA A 53 15.78 -3.36 1.38
C ALA A 53 15.39 -4.82 1.03
N SER A 54 14.32 -5.34 1.62
CA SER A 54 13.79 -6.68 1.31
C SER A 54 13.39 -6.86 -0.16
N SER A 55 13.05 -5.79 -0.87
CA SER A 55 12.71 -5.82 -2.30
C SER A 55 13.91 -6.07 -3.21
N TYR A 56 15.14 -5.95 -2.70
CA TYR A 56 16.38 -6.23 -3.42
C TYR A 56 16.93 -7.63 -3.17
N THR A 57 16.27 -8.42 -2.33
CA THR A 57 16.64 -9.82 -2.13
C THR A 57 16.28 -10.66 -3.37
N ASN A 58 16.92 -11.82 -3.55
CA ASN A 58 16.62 -12.72 -4.67
C ASN A 58 15.15 -13.20 -4.71
N ALA A 59 14.47 -13.21 -3.56
CA ALA A 59 13.03 -13.52 -3.47
C ALA A 59 12.13 -12.29 -3.74
N GLY A 60 12.70 -11.09 -3.86
CA GLY A 60 11.98 -9.85 -4.09
C GLY A 60 11.50 -9.71 -5.53
N VAL A 61 10.18 -9.63 -5.74
CA VAL A 61 9.58 -9.50 -7.08
C VAL A 61 9.32 -8.06 -7.51
N THR A 62 9.53 -7.07 -6.63
CA THR A 62 9.11 -5.67 -6.86
C THR A 62 9.78 -5.06 -8.08
N LEU A 63 11.07 -5.33 -8.29
CA LEU A 63 11.84 -4.83 -9.44
C LEU A 63 11.47 -5.54 -10.75
N GLU A 64 11.20 -6.84 -10.71
CA GLU A 64 10.72 -7.55 -11.90
C GLU A 64 9.31 -7.12 -12.28
N ARG A 65 8.43 -6.89 -11.30
CA ARG A 65 7.07 -6.43 -11.52
C ARG A 65 7.04 -4.99 -12.02
N SER A 66 7.90 -4.10 -11.54
CA SER A 66 7.93 -2.71 -12.05
C SER A 66 8.24 -2.65 -13.54
N LYS A 67 9.09 -3.56 -14.05
CA LYS A 67 9.36 -3.72 -15.49
C LYS A 67 8.18 -4.26 -16.29
N LYS A 68 7.32 -5.07 -15.66
CA LYS A 68 6.18 -5.76 -16.31
C LYS A 68 4.86 -4.97 -16.21
N ILE A 69 4.70 -4.13 -15.20
CA ILE A 69 3.42 -3.48 -14.85
C ILE A 69 3.39 -1.98 -15.23
N GLY A 70 4.50 -1.41 -15.68
CA GLY A 70 4.57 -0.03 -16.21
C GLY A 70 4.79 -0.02 -17.72
N GLY A 71 3.71 0.18 -18.50
CA GLY A 71 3.75 0.32 -19.95
C GLY A 71 4.48 1.57 -20.45
N HIS A 72 5.82 1.55 -20.38
CA HIS A 72 6.71 2.36 -21.22
C HIS A 72 7.86 1.46 -21.70
N PHE A 73 7.51 0.54 -22.59
CA PHE A 73 8.43 0.05 -23.62
C PHE A 73 7.76 0.41 -24.96
N ALA A 74 8.10 1.58 -25.48
CA ALA A 74 8.01 1.94 -26.89
C ALA A 74 9.30 2.68 -27.23
#